data_AF-A0A933SXT6-F1
#
_entry.id   AF-A0A933SXT6-F1
#
_cell.length_a   1.000
_cell.length_b   1.000
_cell.length_c   1.000
_cell.angle_alpha   90.00
_cell.angle_beta   90.00
_cell.angle_gamma   90.00
#
_symmetry.space_group_name_H-M   'P 1'
#
loop_
_entity.id
_entity.type
_entity.pdbx_description
1 polymer ?
#
loop_
_entity_poly.entity_id
_entity_poly.type
_entity_poly.pdbx_seq_one_letter_code
_entity_poly.pdbx_strand_id
1 'polypeptide(L)' 'MSTGGKGQWRVESGIPVIPALLPGVEEIPEDLIFLRELNHVRFSKDVNEDGPMYALVWGITGERPGGLIKR' A
#
# COMPACT_ATOMS: atom_id res chain seq x y z
N MET A 1 38.09 10.63 -2.18
CA MET A 1 37.44 9.61 -1.35
C MET A 1 35.95 9.88 -1.37
N SER A 2 35.18 9.08 -2.10
CA SER A 2 33.72 9.23 -2.23
C SER A 2 33.08 8.33 -1.17
N THR A 3 32.49 8.92 -0.14
CA THR A 3 31.71 8.18 0.86
C THR A 3 30.26 8.13 0.42
N GLY A 4 29.74 6.90 0.29
CA GLY A 4 28.42 6.59 -0.22
C GLY A 4 27.29 7.28 0.53
N GLY A 5 26.47 7.99 -0.24
CA GLY A 5 25.18 8.49 0.24
C GLY A 5 24.26 7.30 0.50
N LYS A 6 23.91 7.09 1.77
CA LYS A 6 22.86 6.16 2.16
C LYS A 6 21.55 6.62 1.52
N GLY A 7 20.88 5.70 0.83
CA GLY A 7 19.62 5.96 0.15
C GLY A 7 18.58 6.56 1.10
N GLN A 8 18.27 7.83 0.91
CA GLN A 8 17.05 8.46 1.39
C GLN A 8 15.90 7.85 0.57
N TRP A 9 15.18 6.90 1.14
CA TRP A 9 14.08 6.25 0.45
C TRP A 9 12.81 7.12 0.51
N ARG A 10 12.58 7.86 -0.59
CA ARG A 10 11.29 8.20 -1.22
C ARG A 10 10.22 9.02 -0.49
N VAL A 11 10.25 9.25 0.82
CA VAL A 11 9.19 10.04 1.49
C VAL A 11 9.16 11.50 0.97
N GLU A 12 10.30 12.03 0.52
CA GLU A 12 10.44 13.40 0.00
C GLU A 12 10.01 13.56 -1.48
N SER A 13 9.63 12.49 -2.18
CA SER A 13 9.43 12.52 -3.65
C SER A 13 8.05 13.02 -4.10
N GLY A 14 7.11 13.25 -3.17
CA GLY A 14 5.72 13.62 -3.51
C GLY A 14 4.95 12.54 -4.29
N ILE A 15 5.48 11.30 -4.31
CA ILE A 15 4.86 10.17 -5.00
C ILE A 15 3.87 9.52 -4.03
N PRO A 16 2.58 9.41 -4.38
CA PRO A 16 1.60 8.71 -3.56
C PRO A 16 1.98 7.22 -3.45
N VAL A 17 2.01 6.72 -2.22
CA VAL A 17 2.32 5.31 -1.90
C VAL A 17 1.07 4.66 -1.32
N ILE A 18 0.73 3.47 -1.82
CA ILE A 18 -0.35 2.63 -1.28
C ILE A 18 0.30 1.34 -0.77
N PRO A 19 0.42 1.16 0.55
CA PRO A 19 0.92 -0.10 1.10
C PRO A 19 -0.09 -1.22 0.83
N ALA A 20 0.37 -2.31 0.21
CA ALA A 20 -0.41 -3.53 0.02
C ALA A 20 0.19 -4.65 0.89
N LEU A 21 -0.54 -5.06 1.93
CA LEU A 21 -0.17 -6.16 2.82
C LEU A 21 -0.70 -7.47 2.22
N LEU A 22 0.22 -8.36 1.86
CA LEU A 22 -0.10 -9.64 1.23
C LEU A 22 -0.53 -10.69 2.28
N PRO A 23 -1.21 -11.77 1.85
CA PRO A 23 -1.60 -12.84 2.77
C PRO A 23 -0.39 -13.43 3.50
N GLY A 24 -0.55 -13.69 4.80
CA GLY A 24 0.52 -14.18 5.67
C GLY A 24 1.42 -13.08 6.26
N VAL A 25 1.22 -11.81 5.89
CA VAL A 25 1.87 -10.67 6.56
C VAL A 25 0.93 -10.11 7.63
N GLU A 26 1.20 -10.42 8.90
CA GLU A 26 0.34 -9.97 10.00
C GLU A 26 0.58 -8.50 10.36
N GLU A 27 1.84 -8.07 10.34
CA GLU A 27 2.25 -6.74 10.79
C GLU A 27 3.20 -6.04 9.82
N ILE A 28 3.18 -4.70 9.87
CA ILE A 28 4.13 -3.87 9.13
C ILE A 28 5.47 -3.91 9.88
N PRO A 29 6.57 -4.25 9.18
CA PRO A 29 7.93 -4.22 9.74
C PRO A 29 8.28 -2.87 10.39
N GLU A 30 9.06 -2.88 11.47
CA GLU A 30 9.39 -1.68 12.25
C GLU A 30 10.18 -0.64 11.44
N ASP A 31 11.02 -1.09 10.52
CA ASP A 31 11.76 -0.23 9.58
C ASP A 31 10.87 0.50 8.58
N LEU A 32 9.61 0.06 8.45
CA LEU A 32 8.59 0.64 7.58
C LEU A 32 7.41 1.23 8.36
N ILE A 33 7.63 1.61 9.63
CA ILE A 33 6.55 2.06 10.52
C ILE A 33 5.74 3.25 9.97
N PHE A 34 6.35 4.10 9.15
CA PHE A 34 5.67 5.21 8.48
C PHE A 34 4.52 4.75 7.55
N LEU A 35 4.55 3.50 7.04
CA LEU A 35 3.46 2.93 6.25
C LEU A 35 2.17 2.75 7.08
N ARG A 36 2.26 2.77 8.42
CA ARG A 36 1.07 2.74 9.30
C ARG A 36 0.25 4.03 9.23
N GLU A 37 0.88 5.14 8.84
CA GLU A 37 0.22 6.44 8.71
C GLU A 37 -0.49 6.59 7.36
N LEU A 38 -0.22 5.68 6.41
CA LEU A 38 -0.84 5.66 5.09
C LEU A 38 -2.07 4.76 5.05
N ASN A 39 -3.00 5.08 4.15
CA ASN A 39 -4.11 4.19 3.83
C ASN A 39 -3.56 2.91 3.19
N HIS A 40 -3.62 1.79 3.93
CA HIS A 40 -3.16 0.49 3.44
C HIS A 40 -4.31 -0.39 2.97
N VAL A 41 -4.00 -1.27 2.03
CA VAL A 41 -4.86 -2.36 1.59
C VAL A 41 -4.30 -3.66 2.15
N ARG A 42 -5.15 -4.48 2.77
CA ARG A 42 -4.75 -5.77 3.36
C ARG A 42 -5.48 -6.92 2.68
N PHE A 43 -4.71 -7.84 2.12
CA PHE A 43 -5.14 -9.15 1.67
C PHE A 43 -4.89 -10.14 2.81
N SER A 44 -5.94 -10.77 3.29
CA SER A 44 -5.89 -11.65 4.47
C SER A 44 -5.82 -13.12 4.08
N LYS A 45 -6.56 -13.52 3.03
CA LYS A 45 -6.72 -14.91 2.60
C LYS A 45 -6.05 -15.18 1.26
N ASP A 46 -6.26 -14.29 0.29
CA ASP A 46 -5.79 -14.47 -1.08
C ASP A 46 -5.64 -13.11 -1.78
N VAL A 47 -4.76 -13.03 -2.78
CA VAL A 47 -4.54 -11.79 -3.53
C VAL A 47 -5.72 -11.39 -4.43
N ASN A 48 -6.67 -12.29 -4.68
CA ASN A 48 -7.87 -12.03 -5.49
C ASN A 48 -9.10 -11.67 -4.64
N GLU A 49 -8.92 -11.31 -3.36
CA GLU A 49 -10.05 -10.85 -2.53
C GLU A 49 -10.68 -9.57 -3.12
N ASP A 50 -11.99 -9.65 -3.43
CA ASP A 50 -12.72 -8.58 -4.12
C ASP A 50 -12.61 -7.22 -3.43
N GLY A 51 -12.75 -7.18 -2.10
CA GLY A 51 -12.72 -5.93 -1.33
C GLY A 51 -11.34 -5.23 -1.35
N PRO A 52 -10.26 -5.90 -0.91
CA PRO A 52 -8.90 -5.40 -1.03
C PRO A 52 -8.50 -5.06 -2.47
N MET A 53 -8.84 -5.91 -3.44
CA MET A 53 -8.53 -5.64 -4.85
C MET A 53 -9.26 -4.39 -5.36
N TYR A 54 -10.54 -4.23 -5.03
CA TYR A 54 -11.31 -3.02 -5.34
C TYR A 54 -10.66 -1.76 -4.75
N ALA A 55 -10.27 -1.81 -3.47
CA ALA A 55 -9.63 -0.69 -2.80
C ALA A 55 -8.27 -0.34 -3.41
N LEU A 56 -7.49 -1.36 -3.81
CA LEU A 56 -6.21 -1.18 -4.48
C LEU A 56 -6.37 -0.52 -5.85
N VAL A 57 -7.28 -1.04 -6.68
CA VAL A 57 -7.58 -0.44 -8.00
C VAL A 57 -8.02 1.00 -7.83
N TRP A 58 -8.94 1.28 -6.90
CA TRP A 58 -9.39 2.64 -6.61
C TRP A 58 -8.24 3.56 -6.19
N GLY A 59 -7.36 3.09 -5.29
CA GLY A 59 -6.22 3.89 -4.85
C GLY A 59 -5.25 4.20 -5.99
N ILE A 60 -4.98 3.22 -6.88
CA ILE A 60 -4.07 3.39 -8.02
C ILE A 60 -4.64 4.35 -9.06
N THR A 61 -5.93 4.23 -9.38
CA THR A 61 -6.57 5.03 -10.45
C THR A 61 -7.05 6.39 -9.97
N GLY A 62 -7.32 6.55 -8.67
CA GLY A 62 -8.01 7.71 -8.12
C GLY A 62 -9.50 7.77 -8.49
N GLU A 63 -9.98 6.82 -9.30
CA GLU A 63 -11.36 6.73 -9.76
C GLU A 63 -12.05 5.59 -9.03
N ARG A 64 -13.18 5.89 -8.39
CA ARG A 64 -13.95 4.86 -7.69
C ARG A 64 -14.48 3.86 -8.71
N PRO A 65 -14.08 2.57 -8.67
CA PRO A 65 -14.52 1.60 -9.65
C PRO A 65 -16.04 1.48 -9.60
N GLY A 66 -16.69 1.60 -10.77
CA GLY A 66 -18.13 1.47 -10.93
C GLY A 66 -18.55 0.02 -10.73
N GLY A 67 -18.85 -0.34 -9.48
CA GLY A 67 -19.38 -1.65 -9.10
C GLY A 67 -20.33 -1.47 -7.93
N LEU A 68 -21.56 -1.99 -8.07
CA LEU A 68 -22.56 -2.02 -7.00
C LEU A 68 -21.96 -2.65 -5.74
N ILE A 69 -21.71 -1.84 -4.71
CA ILE A 69 -21.66 -2.36 -3.34
C ILE A 69 -23.13 -2.59 -2.96
N LYS A 70 -23.64 -3.81 -3.16
CA LYS A 70 -24.87 -4.22 -2.46
C LYS A 70 -24.50 -4.30 -0.98
N ARG A 71 -24.92 -3.27 -0.23
CA ARG A 71 -24.96 -3.27 1.23
C ARG A 71 -26.01 -4.25 1.73
#